data_AF-X1TML0-F1
#
_entry.id   AF-X1TML0-F1
#
_cell.length_a   1.000
_cell.length_b   1.000
_cell.length_c   1.000
_cell.angle_alpha   90.00
_cell.angle_beta   90.00
_cell.angle_gamma   90.00
#
_symmetry.space_group_name_H-M   'P 1'
#
loop_
_entity.id
_entity.type
_entity.pdbx_description
1 polymer ?
#
loop_
_entity_poly.entity_id
_entity_poly.type
_entity_poly.pdbx_seq_one_letter_code
_entity_poly.pdbx_strand_id
1 'polypeptide(L)'
;ETMAALRKLFKGMGLTDDDWVPLPDESGPAYTIKFFWQGKWVPISSSLQPTRAGNIRMCYRALSFVWEMELRGITGVVSQVISEMGLVPVGAETAYASEAALLGVDSSATVEQIKKAYRNKSFKYHPDKPTGDEDIFKAITAAYEKLLIAKGEKP
;
A
#
# COMPACT_ATOMS: atom_id res chain seq x y z
N GLU A 1 -19.65 -1.27 -6.58
CA GLU A 1 -19.03 -2.35 -7.38
C GLU A 1 -17.49 -2.31 -7.38
N THR A 2 -16.86 -1.20 -7.77
CA THR A 2 -15.40 -1.14 -7.97
C THR A 2 -14.56 -1.41 -6.72
N MET A 3 -14.95 -0.93 -5.53
CA MET A 3 -14.22 -1.18 -4.28
C MET A 3 -14.25 -2.66 -3.84
N ALA A 4 -15.35 -3.36 -4.11
CA ALA A 4 -15.44 -4.79 -3.83
C ALA A 4 -14.55 -5.60 -4.78
N ALA A 5 -14.50 -5.19 -6.06
CA ALA A 5 -13.59 -5.77 -7.05
C ALA A 5 -12.11 -5.54 -6.66
N LEU A 6 -11.78 -4.35 -6.17
CA LEU A 6 -10.44 -4.01 -5.69
C LEU A 6 -10.02 -4.87 -4.48
N ARG A 7 -10.91 -5.06 -3.50
CA ARG A 7 -10.67 -6.00 -2.39
C ARG A 7 -10.44 -7.42 -2.87
N LYS A 8 -11.24 -7.89 -3.84
CA LYS A 8 -11.08 -9.24 -4.41
C LYS A 8 -9.74 -9.39 -5.12
N LEU A 9 -9.32 -8.37 -5.88
CA LEU A 9 -8.01 -8.34 -6.54
C LEU A 9 -6.87 -8.42 -5.53
N PHE A 10 -6.90 -7.56 -4.50
CA PHE A 10 -5.87 -7.56 -3.45
C PHE A 10 -5.78 -8.88 -2.68
N LYS A 11 -6.91 -9.52 -2.37
CA LYS A 11 -6.90 -10.89 -1.83
C LYS A 11 -6.22 -11.88 -2.77
N GLY A 12 -6.46 -11.78 -4.08
CA GLY A 12 -5.78 -12.58 -5.10
C GLY A 12 -4.27 -12.33 -5.18
N MET A 13 -3.84 -11.13 -4.83
CA MET A 13 -2.42 -10.74 -4.71
C MET A 13 -1.78 -11.15 -3.36
N GLY A 14 -2.52 -11.81 -2.46
CA GLY A 14 -2.02 -12.17 -1.12
C GLY A 14 -1.99 -11.00 -0.12
N LEU A 15 -2.70 -9.92 -0.41
CA LEU A 15 -2.83 -8.76 0.48
C LEU A 15 -4.03 -8.92 1.40
N THR A 16 -3.85 -8.50 2.64
CA THR A 16 -4.90 -8.41 3.67
C THR A 16 -5.47 -7.00 3.73
N ASP A 17 -6.53 -6.78 4.52
CA ASP A 17 -7.12 -5.45 4.70
C ASP A 17 -6.15 -4.44 5.36
N ASP A 18 -5.07 -4.92 6.01
CA ASP A 18 -4.00 -4.09 6.59
C ASP A 18 -2.87 -3.76 5.58
N ASP A 19 -2.90 -4.38 4.40
CA ASP A 19 -1.86 -4.25 3.36
C ASP A 19 -2.25 -3.23 2.27
N TRP A 20 -3.36 -2.49 2.42
CA TRP A 20 -3.73 -1.42 1.49
C TRP A 20 -4.63 -0.36 2.15
N VAL A 21 -4.54 0.88 1.65
CA VAL A 21 -5.27 2.03 2.19
C VAL A 21 -5.84 2.88 1.04
N PRO A 22 -7.16 3.11 1.00
CA PRO A 22 -7.76 4.09 0.10
C PRO A 22 -7.52 5.51 0.60
N LEU A 23 -7.08 6.40 -0.29
CA LEU A 23 -6.77 7.80 -0.02
C LEU A 23 -7.52 8.68 -1.04
N PRO A 24 -8.83 8.98 -0.81
CA PRO A 24 -9.58 9.90 -1.66
C PRO A 24 -9.04 11.33 -1.52
N ASP A 25 -9.00 12.08 -2.64
CA ASP A 25 -8.81 13.52 -2.58
C ASP A 25 -10.10 14.20 -2.09
N GLU A 26 -9.98 15.08 -1.10
CA GLU A 26 -11.09 15.84 -0.52
C GLU A 26 -11.56 16.96 -1.45
N SER A 27 -10.66 17.52 -2.27
CA SER A 27 -10.91 18.67 -3.13
C SER A 27 -11.47 18.31 -4.50
N GLY A 28 -11.55 17.01 -4.84
CA GLY A 28 -11.93 16.63 -6.19
C GLY A 28 -12.18 15.14 -6.42
N PRO A 29 -12.30 14.73 -7.69
CA PRO A 29 -12.56 13.34 -8.06
C PRO A 29 -11.30 12.47 -8.00
N ALA A 30 -10.12 13.04 -7.74
CA ALA A 30 -8.88 12.28 -7.70
C ALA A 30 -8.92 11.21 -6.59
N TYR A 31 -8.21 10.12 -6.85
CA TYR A 31 -8.21 8.98 -5.95
C TYR A 31 -6.87 8.29 -5.97
N THR A 32 -6.33 8.03 -4.78
CA THR A 32 -5.10 7.29 -4.58
C THR A 32 -5.38 6.03 -3.78
N ILE A 33 -4.66 4.96 -4.08
CA ILE A 33 -4.66 3.72 -3.31
C ILE A 33 -3.21 3.42 -3.01
N LYS A 34 -2.88 3.25 -1.73
CA LYS A 34 -1.58 2.71 -1.33
C LYS A 34 -1.75 1.22 -1.06
N PHE A 35 -0.82 0.41 -1.51
CA PHE A 35 -0.82 -1.02 -1.22
C PHE A 35 0.61 -1.50 -0.98
N PHE A 36 0.78 -2.52 -0.14
CA PHE A 36 2.07 -3.07 0.20
C PHE A 36 2.44 -4.15 -0.82
N TRP A 37 3.54 -3.97 -1.54
CA TRP A 37 3.96 -4.89 -2.58
C TRP A 37 5.48 -4.92 -2.68
N GLN A 38 6.05 -6.11 -2.78
CA GLN A 38 7.51 -6.33 -2.84
C GLN A 38 8.27 -5.55 -1.74
N GLY A 39 7.74 -5.59 -0.53
CA GLY A 39 8.34 -4.96 0.64
C GLY A 39 8.21 -3.44 0.75
N LYS A 40 7.49 -2.79 -0.16
CA LYS A 40 7.34 -1.34 -0.19
C LYS A 40 5.88 -0.93 -0.31
N TRP A 41 5.56 0.25 0.21
CA TRP A 41 4.27 0.87 -0.04
C TRP A 41 4.27 1.55 -1.39
N VAL A 42 3.43 1.05 -2.28
CA VAL A 42 3.29 1.54 -3.66
C VAL A 42 2.00 2.34 -3.76
N PRO A 43 2.06 3.62 -4.14
CA PRO A 43 0.87 4.38 -4.49
C PRO A 43 0.44 4.08 -5.93
N ILE A 44 -0.86 4.01 -6.16
CA ILE A 44 -1.47 4.11 -7.49
C ILE A 44 -2.57 5.17 -7.45
N SER A 45 -2.50 6.13 -8.36
CA SER A 45 -3.33 7.33 -8.36
C SER A 45 -3.98 7.54 -9.72
N SER A 46 -5.21 8.06 -9.72
CA SER A 46 -5.86 8.55 -10.94
C SER A 46 -6.59 9.85 -10.64
N SER A 47 -6.41 10.85 -11.49
CA SER A 47 -7.06 12.17 -11.39
C SER A 47 -7.76 12.60 -12.68
N LEU A 48 -7.46 11.95 -13.81
CA LEU A 48 -7.91 12.37 -15.14
C LEU A 48 -9.39 12.06 -15.43
N GLN A 49 -10.04 11.22 -14.63
CA GLN A 49 -11.45 10.89 -14.85
C GLN A 49 -12.36 11.95 -14.24
N PRO A 50 -13.50 12.30 -14.88
CA PRO A 50 -14.43 13.31 -14.37
C PRO A 50 -15.06 12.97 -13.01
N THR A 51 -15.11 11.68 -12.65
CA THR A 51 -15.76 11.21 -11.42
C THR A 51 -14.80 10.39 -10.57
N ARG A 52 -15.01 10.44 -9.25
CA ARG A 52 -14.26 9.60 -8.29
C ARG A 52 -14.39 8.12 -8.60
N ALA A 53 -15.60 7.66 -8.94
CA ALA A 53 -15.83 6.28 -9.35
C ALA A 53 -15.04 5.92 -10.63
N GLY A 54 -14.89 6.85 -11.57
CA GLY A 54 -14.03 6.72 -12.74
C GLY A 54 -12.56 6.56 -12.36
N ASN A 55 -12.05 7.41 -11.48
CA ASN A 55 -10.66 7.33 -11.00
C ASN A 55 -10.38 6.03 -10.25
N ILE A 56 -11.29 5.58 -9.37
CA ILE A 56 -11.18 4.26 -8.69
C ILE A 56 -11.14 3.12 -9.73
N ARG A 57 -11.95 3.21 -10.80
CA ARG A 57 -11.98 2.20 -11.87
C ARG A 57 -10.67 2.17 -12.65
N MET A 58 -10.01 3.31 -12.85
CA MET A 58 -8.70 3.36 -13.48
C MET A 58 -7.61 2.72 -12.62
N CYS A 59 -7.58 3.02 -11.32
CA CYS A 59 -6.66 2.33 -10.38
C CYS A 59 -6.89 0.81 -10.41
N TYR A 60 -8.14 0.35 -10.37
CA TYR A 60 -8.47 -1.08 -10.44
C TYR A 60 -7.99 -1.73 -11.74
N ARG A 61 -8.26 -1.11 -12.91
CA ARG A 61 -7.88 -1.66 -14.22
C ARG A 61 -6.37 -1.81 -14.34
N ALA A 62 -5.64 -0.80 -13.89
CA ALA A 62 -4.21 -0.81 -13.90
C ALA A 62 -3.62 -1.87 -12.99
N LEU A 63 -4.07 -1.96 -11.74
CA LEU A 63 -3.65 -3.03 -10.83
C LEU A 63 -3.98 -4.42 -11.39
N SER A 64 -5.14 -4.59 -12.02
CA SER A 64 -5.53 -5.87 -12.62
C SER A 64 -4.59 -6.27 -13.75
N PHE A 65 -4.27 -5.31 -14.64
CA PHE A 65 -3.34 -5.52 -15.75
C PHE A 65 -1.94 -5.88 -15.25
N VAL A 66 -1.45 -5.11 -14.27
CA VAL A 66 -0.15 -5.34 -13.63
C VAL A 66 -0.06 -6.72 -13.00
N TRP A 67 -1.09 -7.10 -12.24
CA TRP A 67 -1.13 -8.40 -11.59
C TRP A 67 -1.19 -9.55 -12.61
N GLU A 68 -1.93 -9.37 -13.70
CA GLU A 68 -1.98 -10.34 -14.79
C GLU A 68 -0.61 -10.52 -15.47
N MET A 69 0.17 -9.46 -15.63
CA MET A 69 1.54 -9.53 -16.15
C MET A 69 2.49 -10.27 -15.20
N GLU A 70 2.41 -9.98 -13.89
CA GLU A 70 3.21 -10.66 -12.86
C GLU A 70 2.93 -12.17 -12.86
N LEU A 71 1.65 -12.58 -12.95
CA LEU A 71 1.24 -13.98 -13.06
C LEU A 71 1.79 -14.68 -14.32
N ARG A 72 2.10 -13.92 -15.37
CA ARG A 72 2.73 -14.41 -16.61
C ARG A 72 4.27 -14.42 -16.54
N GLY A 73 4.84 -14.06 -15.39
CA GLY A 73 6.29 -13.99 -15.18
C GLY A 73 6.96 -12.75 -15.77
N ILE A 74 6.18 -11.73 -16.17
CA ILE A 74 6.71 -10.47 -16.71
C ILE A 74 6.90 -9.49 -15.55
N THR A 75 8.05 -9.59 -14.87
CA THR A 75 8.40 -8.75 -13.73
C THR A 75 9.22 -7.52 -14.17
N GLY A 76 9.25 -6.45 -13.36
CA GLY A 76 10.12 -5.27 -13.59
C GLY A 76 9.63 -4.26 -14.65
N VAL A 77 8.92 -4.69 -15.68
CA VAL A 77 8.28 -3.80 -16.69
C VAL A 77 7.08 -3.04 -16.10
N VAL A 78 6.52 -3.57 -15.02
CA VAL A 78 5.37 -3.02 -14.29
C VAL A 78 5.60 -1.59 -13.86
N SER A 79 6.75 -1.28 -13.25
CA SER A 79 7.04 0.08 -12.79
C SER A 79 7.04 1.08 -13.94
N GLN A 80 7.51 0.65 -15.10
CA GLN A 80 7.63 1.50 -16.28
C GLN A 80 6.25 1.73 -16.93
N VAL A 81 5.44 0.68 -17.08
CA VAL A 81 4.09 0.78 -17.67
C VAL A 81 3.13 1.56 -16.77
N ILE A 82 3.15 1.36 -15.45
CA ILE A 82 2.30 2.16 -14.52
C ILE A 82 2.74 3.63 -14.55
N SER A 83 4.05 3.90 -14.65
CA SER A 83 4.59 5.26 -14.77
C SER A 83 4.17 5.91 -16.10
N GLU A 84 4.30 5.22 -17.22
CA GLU A 84 3.94 5.73 -18.56
C GLU A 84 2.43 5.94 -18.72
N MET A 85 1.61 5.14 -18.05
CA MET A 85 0.15 5.35 -18.00
C MET A 85 -0.27 6.50 -17.08
N GLY A 86 0.67 7.21 -16.44
CA GLY A 86 0.40 8.34 -15.54
C GLY A 86 -0.33 7.94 -14.26
N LEU A 87 -0.24 6.67 -13.87
CA LEU A 87 -0.92 6.11 -12.69
C LEU A 87 -0.03 6.04 -11.45
N VAL A 88 1.28 6.30 -11.62
CA VAL A 88 2.14 6.79 -10.54
C VAL A 88 2.30 8.30 -10.76
N PRO A 89 2.18 9.15 -9.72
CA PRO A 89 2.58 10.54 -9.85
C PRO A 89 4.07 10.60 -10.23
N VAL A 90 4.35 11.14 -11.42
CA VAL A 90 5.70 11.56 -11.84
C VAL A 90 6.05 12.79 -11.00
N GLY A 91 6.61 12.51 -9.82
CA GLY A 91 6.97 13.47 -8.79
C GLY A 91 7.70 12.72 -7.68
N ALA A 92 8.97 12.44 -7.92
CA ALA A 92 9.85 11.57 -7.15
C ALA A 92 10.17 12.03 -5.71
N GLU A 93 9.26 12.72 -5.02
CA GLU A 93 9.55 13.29 -3.69
C GLU A 93 8.44 13.19 -2.64
N THR A 94 7.38 12.41 -2.86
CA THR A 94 6.53 11.99 -1.72
C THR A 94 6.40 10.48 -1.64
N ALA A 95 7.54 9.87 -1.35
CA ALA A 95 7.60 8.85 -0.32
C ALA A 95 6.95 9.39 0.97
N TYR A 96 5.62 9.37 1.07
CA TYR A 96 4.98 9.31 2.38
C TYR A 96 5.14 7.89 2.90
N ALA A 97 6.39 7.51 3.17
CA ALA A 97 6.72 6.59 4.25
C ALA A 97 6.54 7.39 5.54
N SER A 98 5.31 7.75 5.89
CA SER A 98 5.04 7.92 7.31
C SER A 98 5.23 6.53 7.92
N GLU A 99 5.82 6.48 9.09
CA GLU A 99 5.98 5.22 9.82
C GLU A 99 4.60 4.53 10.02
N ALA A 100 3.53 5.32 10.08
CA ALA A 100 2.15 4.87 10.03
C ALA A 100 1.82 4.11 8.73
N ALA A 101 2.20 4.65 7.57
CA ALA A 101 2.07 3.96 6.30
C ALA A 101 2.84 2.63 6.32
N LEU A 102 4.10 2.58 6.77
CA LEU A 102 4.89 1.33 6.86
C LEU A 102 4.14 0.24 7.64
N LEU A 103 3.51 0.60 8.76
CA LEU A 103 2.70 -0.31 9.55
C LEU A 103 1.28 -0.56 9.00
N GLY A 104 0.84 0.15 7.96
CA GLY A 104 -0.50 0.00 7.40
C GLY A 104 -1.58 0.61 8.28
N VAL A 105 -1.23 1.64 9.05
CA VAL A 105 -2.15 2.36 9.94
C VAL A 105 -2.30 3.81 9.49
N ASP A 106 -3.41 4.43 9.86
CA ASP A 106 -3.65 5.86 9.62
C ASP A 106 -2.68 6.73 10.46
N SER A 107 -2.40 7.96 10.03
CA SER A 107 -1.58 8.89 10.81
C SER A 107 -2.19 9.22 12.18
N SER A 108 -3.52 9.13 12.29
CA SER A 108 -4.28 9.30 13.52
C SER A 108 -4.39 8.03 14.38
N ALA A 109 -3.80 6.90 13.95
CA ALA A 109 -3.97 5.60 14.60
C ALA A 109 -3.61 5.63 16.09
N THR A 110 -4.38 4.89 16.88
CA THR A 110 -4.15 4.72 18.31
C THR A 110 -2.98 3.77 18.57
N VAL A 111 -2.40 3.85 19.77
CA VAL A 111 -1.32 2.94 20.21
C VAL A 111 -1.73 1.46 20.05
N GLU A 112 -2.99 1.13 20.35
CA GLU A 112 -3.51 -0.22 20.20
C GLU A 112 -3.54 -0.68 18.73
N GLN A 113 -3.97 0.21 17.82
CA GLN A 113 -3.97 -0.06 16.37
C GLN A 113 -2.55 -0.26 15.85
N ILE A 114 -1.60 0.57 16.28
CA ILE A 114 -0.17 0.45 15.95
C ILE A 114 0.38 -0.90 16.43
N LYS A 115 0.15 -1.27 17.70
CA LYS A 115 0.57 -2.56 18.28
C LYS A 115 -0.07 -3.76 17.59
N LYS A 116 -1.32 -3.65 17.17
CA LYS A 116 -2.03 -4.71 16.43
C LYS A 116 -1.43 -4.90 15.03
N ALA A 117 -1.25 -3.80 14.29
CA ALA A 117 -0.72 -3.84 12.93
C ALA A 117 0.71 -4.37 12.90
N TYR A 118 1.56 -3.95 13.86
CA TYR A 118 2.90 -4.50 14.02
C TYR A 118 2.87 -6.01 14.25
N ARG A 119 2.08 -6.51 15.21
CA ARG A 119 1.99 -7.96 15.48
C ARG A 119 1.59 -8.78 14.24
N ASN A 120 0.61 -8.30 13.48
CA ASN A 120 0.18 -8.97 12.24
C ASN A 120 1.31 -9.03 11.21
N LYS A 121 2.01 -7.90 11.00
CA LYS A 121 3.09 -7.81 10.02
C LYS A 121 4.35 -8.55 10.45
N SER A 122 4.73 -8.48 11.72
CA SER A 122 5.85 -9.25 12.27
C SER A 122 5.61 -10.74 12.10
N PHE A 123 4.38 -11.24 12.33
CA PHE A 123 4.08 -12.65 12.10
C PHE A 123 4.16 -13.05 10.63
N LYS A 124 3.80 -12.15 9.71
CA LYS A 124 3.82 -12.39 8.26
C LYS A 124 5.25 -12.36 7.69
N TYR A 125 6.04 -11.36 8.08
CA TYR A 125 7.35 -11.08 7.49
C TYR A 125 8.54 -11.53 8.36
N HIS A 126 8.30 -12.26 9.46
CA HIS A 126 9.38 -12.80 10.29
C HIS A 126 10.37 -13.62 9.44
N PRO A 127 11.70 -13.46 9.60
CA PRO A 127 12.69 -14.18 8.79
C PRO A 127 12.53 -15.71 8.85
N ASP A 128 12.03 -16.25 9.96
CA ASP A 128 11.78 -17.69 10.12
C ASP A 128 10.52 -18.20 9.38
N LYS A 129 9.76 -17.33 8.70
CA LYS A 129 8.54 -17.72 7.97
C LYS A 129 8.85 -17.94 6.49
N PRO A 130 8.09 -18.80 5.80
CA PRO A 130 8.19 -18.93 4.34
C PRO A 130 7.91 -17.63 3.58
N THR A 131 7.11 -16.74 4.18
CA THR A 131 6.81 -15.38 3.68
C THR A 131 7.74 -14.31 4.29
N GLY A 132 8.80 -14.75 4.96
CA GLY A 132 9.74 -13.91 5.68
C GLY A 132 10.59 -13.07 4.74
N ASP A 133 10.88 -11.85 5.18
CA ASP A 133 11.74 -10.91 4.48
C ASP A 133 12.41 -10.02 5.52
N GLU A 134 13.72 -10.19 5.67
CA GLU A 134 14.49 -9.55 6.73
C GLU A 134 14.48 -8.01 6.61
N ASP A 135 14.50 -7.50 5.38
CA ASP A 135 14.50 -6.06 5.13
C ASP A 135 13.14 -5.45 5.45
N ILE A 136 12.05 -6.15 5.07
CA ILE A 136 10.69 -5.75 5.46
C ILE A 136 10.54 -5.79 6.98
N PHE A 137 11.04 -6.86 7.63
CA PHE A 137 10.95 -7.01 9.07
C PHE A 137 11.65 -5.86 9.80
N LYS A 138 12.87 -5.49 9.39
CA LYS A 138 13.58 -4.33 9.93
C LYS A 138 12.81 -3.03 9.72
N ALA A 139 12.23 -2.83 8.53
CA ALA A 139 11.48 -1.61 8.22
C ALA A 139 10.21 -1.45 9.07
N ILE A 140 9.43 -2.53 9.26
CA ILE A 140 8.22 -2.48 10.10
C ILE A 140 8.55 -2.31 11.58
N THR A 141 9.66 -2.89 12.06
CA THR A 141 10.13 -2.71 13.44
C THR A 141 10.57 -1.28 13.69
N ALA A 142 11.39 -0.70 12.81
CA ALA A 142 11.81 0.71 12.93
C ALA A 142 10.61 1.68 12.89
N ALA A 143 9.62 1.41 12.05
CA ALA A 143 8.40 2.20 12.00
C ALA A 143 7.58 2.10 13.30
N TYR A 144 7.45 0.90 13.85
CA TYR A 144 6.74 0.66 15.11
C TYR A 144 7.34 1.45 16.28
N GLU A 145 8.66 1.37 16.45
CA GLU A 145 9.37 2.06 17.53
C GLU A 145 9.16 3.58 17.45
N LYS A 146 9.33 4.16 16.26
CA LYS A 146 9.13 5.59 16.03
C LYS A 146 7.69 6.04 16.30
N LEU A 147 6.69 5.24 15.90
CA LEU A 147 5.29 5.57 16.17
C LEU A 147 4.95 5.51 17.67
N LEU A 148 5.52 4.57 18.42
CA LEU A 148 5.34 4.51 19.86
C LEU A 148 5.96 5.73 20.56
N ILE A 149 7.18 6.10 20.20
CA ILE A 149 7.85 7.31 20.72
C ILE A 149 7.00 8.56 20.44
N ALA A 150 6.49 8.69 19.21
CA ALA A 150 5.63 9.82 18.82
C ALA A 150 4.32 9.89 19.62
N LYS A 151 3.83 8.76 20.15
CA LYS A 151 2.66 8.67 21.03
C LYS A 151 2.99 8.75 22.52
N GLY A 152 4.26 8.98 22.88
CA GLY A 152 4.72 9.05 24.28
C GLY A 152 4.84 7.70 24.99
N GLU A 153 4.83 6.60 24.24
CA GLU A 153 4.99 5.24 24.75
C GLU A 153 6.46 4.82 24.70
N LYS A 154 6.86 3.91 25.59
CA LYS A 154 8.16 3.24 25.49
C LYS A 154 8.08 2.17 24.38
N PRO A 155 9.09 2.11 23.48
CA PRO A 155 9.18 1.08 22.44
C PRO A 155 9.12 -0.35 22.98
#